data_AF-A0A938EBF0-F1
#
_entry.id   AF-A0A938EBF0-F1
#
_cell.length_a   1.000
_cell.length_b   1.000
_cell.length_c   1.000
_cell.angle_alpha   90.00
_cell.angle_beta   90.00
_cell.angle_gamma   90.00
#
_symmetry.space_group_name_H-M   'P 1'
#
loop_
_entity.id
_entity.type
_entity.pdbx_description
1 polymer ?
#
loop_
_entity_poly.entity_id
_entity_poly.type
_entity_poly.pdbx_seq_one_letter_code
_entity_poly.pdbx_strand_id
1 'polypeptide(L)'
;MAEPSDRPEACVDLVVLLLAVLTAVAFWGMGRLASSYDHTAEDVVPKVIAAEEVRYFAADLNGWQTGYVLDEGESRADFEKSLAGTRKALAELQKVSTDGSLSQEMQSDTARLVGLDRGDLRLDRGDRGVRPGVRPHRRGPGAARGAVPHAMTFAELSRVC
;
A
#
# COMPACT_ATOMS: atom_id res chain seq x y z
N MET A 1 -23.98 -41.65 -55.92
CA MET A 1 -23.06 -40.67 -55.29
C MET A 1 -23.07 -40.99 -53.81
N ALA A 2 -22.05 -41.69 -53.31
CA ALA A 2 -21.95 -42.04 -51.90
C ALA A 2 -21.33 -40.84 -51.17
N GLU A 3 -22.07 -40.27 -50.21
CA GLU A 3 -21.56 -39.23 -49.33
C GLU A 3 -20.43 -39.81 -48.46
N PRO A 4 -19.22 -39.22 -48.46
CA PRO A 4 -18.05 -39.78 -47.78
C PRO A 4 -18.01 -39.55 -46.26
N SER A 5 -19.15 -39.40 -45.56
CA SER A 5 -19.18 -39.03 -44.12
C SER A 5 -19.22 -40.19 -43.11
N ASP A 6 -19.38 -41.44 -43.53
CA ASP A 6 -19.63 -42.58 -42.61
C ASP A 6 -18.37 -43.34 -42.15
N ARG A 7 -17.17 -42.74 -42.22
CA ARG A 7 -15.97 -43.37 -41.66
C ARG A 7 -15.79 -42.92 -40.21
N PRO A 8 -15.94 -43.82 -39.21
CA PRO A 8 -15.81 -43.46 -37.78
C PRO A 8 -14.43 -42.87 -37.43
N GLU A 9 -13.43 -43.13 -38.27
CA GLU A 9 -12.07 -42.58 -38.18
C GLU A 9 -12.06 -41.05 -38.39
N ALA A 10 -12.93 -40.51 -39.26
CA ALA A 10 -12.99 -39.07 -39.54
C ALA A 10 -13.44 -38.24 -38.33
N CYS A 11 -14.32 -38.79 -37.48
CA CYS A 11 -14.73 -38.12 -36.24
C CYS A 11 -13.59 -38.04 -35.23
N VAL A 12 -12.79 -39.09 -35.10
CA VAL A 12 -11.65 -39.13 -34.19
C VAL A 12 -10.56 -38.17 -34.66
N ASP A 13 -10.24 -38.17 -35.95
CA ASP A 13 -9.24 -37.27 -36.54
C ASP A 13 -9.61 -35.80 -36.37
N LEU A 14 -10.89 -35.45 -36.52
CA LEU A 14 -11.38 -34.09 -36.31
C LEU A 14 -11.19 -33.64 -34.85
N VAL A 15 -11.50 -34.50 -33.88
CA VAL A 15 -11.34 -34.20 -32.46
C VAL A 15 -9.86 -34.02 -32.10
N VAL A 16 -8.99 -34.90 -32.62
CA VAL A 16 -7.54 -34.81 -32.40
C VAL A 16 -6.98 -33.52 -33.00
N LEU A 17 -7.42 -33.16 -34.22
CA LEU A 17 -7.02 -31.90 -34.87
C LEU A 17 -7.47 -30.69 -34.05
N LEU A 18 -8.72 -30.68 -33.59
CA LEU A 18 -9.24 -29.60 -32.74
C LEU A 18 -8.45 -29.47 -31.44
N LEU A 19 -8.12 -30.61 -30.81
CA LEU A 19 -7.31 -30.64 -29.59
C LEU A 19 -5.90 -30.09 -29.83
N ALA A 20 -5.27 -30.45 -30.95
CA ALA A 20 -3.96 -29.94 -31.33
C ALA A 20 -3.96 -28.42 -31.59
N VAL A 21 -5.02 -27.89 -32.19
CA VAL A 21 -5.19 -26.44 -32.37
C VAL A 21 -5.36 -25.73 -31.02
N LEU A 22 -6.20 -26.28 -30.13
CA LEU A 22 -6.40 -25.72 -28.79
C LEU A 22 -5.11 -25.69 -27.97
N THR A 23 -4.31 -26.76 -28.00
CA THR A 23 -3.02 -26.79 -27.30
C THR A 23 -2.05 -25.76 -27.89
N ALA A 24 -1.96 -25.63 -29.22
CA ALA A 24 -1.13 -24.62 -29.86
C ALA A 24 -1.51 -23.20 -29.44
N VAL A 25 -2.81 -22.88 -29.39
CA VAL A 25 -3.32 -21.58 -28.93
C VAL A 25 -3.01 -21.36 -27.45
N ALA A 26 -3.16 -22.39 -26.61
CA ALA A 26 -2.83 -22.31 -25.18
C ALA A 26 -1.34 -22.00 -24.96
N PHE A 27 -0.44 -22.70 -25.67
CA PHE A 27 1.01 -22.44 -25.61
C PHE A 27 1.36 -21.03 -26.11
N TRP A 28 0.73 -20.57 -27.19
CA TRP A 28 0.91 -19.21 -27.69
C TRP A 28 0.47 -18.15 -26.67
N GLY A 29 -0.66 -18.37 -26.01
CA GLY A 29 -1.16 -17.50 -24.94
C GLY A 29 -0.22 -17.46 -23.73
N MET A 30 0.30 -18.62 -23.32
CA MET A 30 1.23 -18.72 -22.18
C MET A 30 2.56 -18.00 -22.44
N GLY A 31 3.07 -18.02 -23.68
CA GLY A 31 4.28 -17.27 -24.05
C GLY A 31 4.12 -15.75 -23.96
N ARG A 32 2.95 -15.22 -24.34
CA ARG A 32 2.61 -13.80 -24.16
C ARG A 32 2.52 -13.42 -22.68
N LEU A 33 1.91 -14.27 -21.87
CA LEU A 33 1.77 -14.04 -20.43
C LEU A 33 3.14 -14.02 -19.74
N ALA A 34 3.99 -15.02 -20.00
CA ALA A 34 5.33 -15.12 -19.43
C ALA A 34 6.17 -13.85 -19.69
N SER A 35 6.17 -13.36 -20.94
CA SER A 35 6.89 -12.13 -21.30
C SER A 35 6.40 -10.86 -20.58
N SER A 36 5.13 -10.83 -20.15
CA SER A 36 4.57 -9.71 -19.39
C SER A 36 4.79 -9.87 -17.88
N TYR A 37 4.89 -11.11 -17.39
CA TYR A 37 5.19 -11.42 -16.00
C TYR A 37 6.63 -11.07 -15.64
N ASP A 38 7.60 -11.33 -16.53
CA ASP A 38 9.01 -11.02 -16.26
C ASP A 38 9.21 -9.52 -15.98
N HIS A 39 8.62 -8.65 -16.81
CA HIS A 39 8.68 -7.20 -16.56
C HIS A 39 7.95 -6.76 -15.28
N THR A 40 6.81 -7.37 -14.97
CA THR A 40 6.07 -6.99 -13.76
C THR A 40 6.78 -7.47 -12.50
N ALA A 41 7.33 -8.69 -12.53
CA ALA A 41 8.03 -9.27 -11.39
C ALA A 41 9.34 -8.52 -11.12
N GLU A 42 10.12 -8.21 -12.15
CA GLU A 42 11.39 -7.49 -11.98
C GLU A 42 11.20 -6.05 -11.52
N ASP A 43 10.16 -5.35 -11.97
CA ASP A 43 9.96 -3.93 -11.63
C ASP A 43 9.13 -3.72 -10.34
N VAL A 44 8.14 -4.55 -10.08
CA VAL A 44 7.17 -4.33 -8.99
C VAL A 44 7.62 -5.00 -7.70
N VAL A 45 8.17 -6.22 -7.76
CA VAL A 45 8.54 -6.97 -6.54
C VAL A 45 9.58 -6.22 -5.71
N PRO A 46 10.66 -5.66 -6.28
CA PRO A 46 11.62 -4.89 -5.50
C PRO A 46 11.01 -3.63 -4.86
N LYS A 47 10.07 -2.96 -5.54
CA LYS A 47 9.35 -1.80 -5.00
C LYS A 47 8.49 -2.18 -3.80
N VAL A 48 7.76 -3.30 -3.88
CA VAL A 48 6.90 -3.79 -2.79
C VAL A 48 7.74 -4.16 -1.56
N ILE A 49 8.85 -4.87 -1.76
CA ILE A 49 9.76 -5.25 -0.67
C ILE A 49 10.31 -3.99 0.02
N ALA A 50 10.81 -3.03 -0.74
CA ALA A 50 11.33 -1.78 -0.18
C ALA A 50 10.23 -0.95 0.53
N ALA A 51 9.00 -0.94 0.01
CA ALA A 51 7.87 -0.29 0.67
C ALA A 51 7.46 -0.97 1.99
N GLU A 52 7.56 -2.29 2.05
CA GLU A 52 7.30 -3.06 3.27
C GLU A 52 8.34 -2.75 4.36
N GLU A 53 9.62 -2.64 4.00
CA GLU A 53 10.67 -2.23 4.93
C GLU A 53 10.40 -0.82 5.51
N VAL A 54 10.02 0.14 4.66
CA VAL A 54 9.64 1.49 5.11
C VAL A 54 8.48 1.42 6.10
N ARG A 55 7.45 0.61 5.82
CA ARG A 55 6.30 0.43 6.71
C ARG A 55 6.70 -0.17 8.06
N TYR A 56 7.59 -1.15 8.07
CA TYR A 56 8.09 -1.78 9.28
C TYR A 56 8.84 -0.78 10.16
N PHE A 57 9.82 -0.05 9.60
CA PHE A 57 10.57 0.95 10.37
C PHE A 57 9.72 2.15 10.80
N ALA A 58 8.71 2.54 10.01
CA ALA A 58 7.76 3.57 10.41
C ALA A 58 6.89 3.15 11.60
N ALA A 59 6.49 1.87 11.66
CA ALA A 59 5.77 1.32 12.81
C ALA A 59 6.65 1.30 14.06
N ASP A 60 7.90 0.85 13.94
CA ASP A 60 8.88 0.88 15.03
C ASP A 60 9.11 2.31 15.53
N LEU A 61 9.29 3.27 14.60
CA LEU A 61 9.47 4.68 14.94
C LEU A 61 8.29 5.21 15.77
N ASN A 62 7.05 4.87 15.39
CA ASN A 62 5.86 5.26 16.16
C ASN A 62 5.82 4.61 17.56
N GLY A 63 6.21 3.33 17.64
CA GLY A 63 6.34 2.62 18.90
C GLY A 63 7.35 3.29 19.83
N TRP A 64 8.54 3.60 19.33
CA TRP A 64 9.60 4.25 20.11
C TRP A 64 9.32 5.71 20.44
N GLN A 65 8.54 6.44 19.64
CA GLN A 65 8.02 7.76 20.06
C GLN A 65 7.16 7.66 21.31
N THR A 66 6.28 6.66 21.36
CA THR A 66 5.42 6.42 22.51
C THR A 66 6.26 5.97 23.71
N GLY A 67 7.21 5.06 23.50
CA GLY A 67 8.15 4.59 24.53
C GLY A 67 8.95 5.73 25.14
N TYR A 68 9.59 6.55 24.31
CA TYR A 68 10.39 7.71 24.71
C TYR A 68 9.61 8.72 25.59
N VAL A 69 8.31 8.88 25.33
CA VAL A 69 7.46 9.76 26.15
C VAL A 69 7.11 9.10 27.48
N LEU A 70 6.86 7.79 27.49
CA LEU A 70 6.46 7.05 28.69
C LEU A 70 7.60 6.79 29.67
N ASP A 71 8.82 6.59 29.17
CA ASP A 71 10.02 6.30 29.95
C ASP A 71 10.88 7.54 30.27
N GLU A 72 10.33 8.73 30.01
CA GLU A 72 10.98 10.02 30.20
C GLU A 72 12.31 10.20 29.44
N GLY A 73 12.56 9.39 28.42
CA GLY A 73 13.66 9.51 27.49
C GLY A 73 14.72 8.41 27.57
N GLU A 74 14.47 7.33 28.31
CA GLU A 74 15.35 6.16 28.39
C GLU A 74 15.52 5.49 27.01
N SER A 75 14.43 5.33 26.24
CA SER A 75 14.44 4.73 24.90
C SER A 75 14.95 5.65 23.78
N ARG A 76 15.67 6.73 24.12
CA ARG A 76 16.18 7.68 23.10
C ARG A 76 17.03 7.00 22.03
N ALA A 77 17.91 6.10 22.45
CA ALA A 77 18.81 5.39 21.53
C ALA A 77 18.04 4.52 20.53
N ASP A 78 16.97 3.86 20.98
CA ASP A 78 16.13 3.01 20.13
C ASP A 78 15.26 3.83 19.17
N PHE A 79 14.78 5.00 19.61
CA PHE A 79 14.12 5.97 18.72
C PHE A 79 15.07 6.45 17.62
N GLU A 80 16.28 6.89 17.96
CA GLU A 80 17.27 7.37 16.99
C GLU A 80 17.69 6.25 16.01
N LYS A 81 17.83 5.01 16.50
CA LYS A 81 18.10 3.83 15.67
C LYS A 81 16.97 3.56 14.69
N SER A 82 15.71 3.63 15.13
CA SER A 82 14.54 3.40 14.27
C SER A 82 14.36 4.51 13.24
N LEU A 83 14.69 5.76 13.61
CA LEU A 83 14.73 6.90 12.70
C LEU A 83 15.80 6.70 11.61
N ALA A 84 17.00 6.24 11.98
CA ALA A 84 18.06 5.92 11.02
C ALA A 84 17.65 4.76 10.09
N GLY A 85 16.99 3.73 10.62
CA GLY A 85 16.42 2.62 9.84
C GLY A 85 15.38 3.10 8.81
N THR A 86 14.45 3.94 9.25
CA THR A 86 13.42 4.54 8.37
C THR A 86 14.06 5.35 7.23
N ARG A 87 15.07 6.18 7.54
CA ARG A 87 15.81 6.96 6.52
C ARG A 87 16.51 6.07 5.51
N LYS A 88 17.13 4.98 5.96
CA LYS A 88 17.80 4.02 5.08
C LYS A 88 16.80 3.32 4.16
N ALA A 89 15.69 2.83 4.70
CA ALA A 89 14.65 2.15 3.92
C ALA A 89 14.02 3.10 2.87
N LEU A 90 13.76 4.35 3.24
CA LEU A 90 13.29 5.38 2.30
C LEU A 90 14.29 5.65 1.17
N ALA A 91 15.60 5.69 1.49
CA ALA A 91 16.63 5.88 0.49
C ALA A 91 16.73 4.68 -0.48
N GLU A 92 16.56 3.45 0.00
CA GLU A 92 16.51 2.27 -0.87
C GLU A 92 15.25 2.27 -1.74
N LEU A 93 14.09 2.59 -1.18
CA LEU A 93 12.85 2.71 -1.94
C LEU A 93 12.97 3.77 -3.05
N GLN A 94 13.65 4.90 -2.78
CA GLN A 94 13.91 5.92 -3.80
C GLN A 94 14.82 5.43 -4.94
N LYS A 95 15.79 4.55 -4.66
CA LYS A 95 16.65 3.97 -5.72
C LYS A 95 15.90 3.02 -6.63
N VAL A 96 14.96 2.26 -6.06
CA VAL A 96 14.17 1.25 -6.77
C VAL A 96 12.92 1.86 -7.43
N SER A 97 12.45 3.01 -6.93
CA SER A 97 11.36 3.76 -7.54
C SER A 97 11.82 4.47 -8.81
N THR A 98 11.49 3.89 -9.96
CA THR A 98 11.66 4.50 -11.29
C THR A 98 10.68 5.65 -11.57
N ASP A 99 9.68 5.86 -10.70
CA ASP A 99 8.66 6.90 -10.86
C ASP A 99 9.16 8.25 -10.33
N GLY A 100 9.53 9.16 -11.25
CA GLY A 100 10.07 10.48 -10.91
C GLY A 100 9.13 11.36 -10.07
N SER A 101 7.81 11.18 -10.20
CA SER A 101 6.82 11.89 -9.38
C SER A 101 6.77 11.37 -7.94
N LEU A 102 6.87 10.04 -7.76
CA LEU A 102 6.90 9.42 -6.43
C LEU A 102 8.15 9.86 -5.67
N SER A 103 9.31 9.89 -6.36
CA SER A 103 10.57 10.33 -5.76
C SER A 103 10.52 11.78 -5.27
N GLN A 104 9.80 12.67 -5.96
CA GLN A 104 9.69 14.08 -5.56
C GLN A 104 8.80 14.27 -4.32
N GLU A 105 7.67 13.55 -4.26
CA GLU A 105 6.78 13.56 -3.09
C GLU A 105 7.48 12.96 -1.87
N MET A 106 8.13 11.80 -2.03
CA MET A 106 8.88 11.14 -0.96
C MET A 106 10.08 11.97 -0.48
N GLN A 107 10.74 12.72 -1.36
CA GLN A 107 11.79 13.67 -0.96
C GLN A 107 11.25 14.79 -0.08
N SER A 108 10.05 15.31 -0.39
CA SER A 108 9.44 16.38 0.41
C SER A 108 9.05 15.90 1.81
N ASP A 109 8.53 14.68 1.94
CA ASP A 109 8.17 14.10 3.24
C ASP A 109 9.39 13.62 4.03
N THR A 110 10.41 13.11 3.36
CA THR A 110 11.70 12.79 4.02
C THR A 110 12.35 14.07 4.53
N ALA A 111 12.34 15.15 3.75
CA ALA A 111 12.88 16.44 4.17
C ALA A 111 12.12 17.02 5.38
N ARG A 112 10.80 16.81 5.46
CA ARG A 112 9.99 17.15 6.65
C ARG A 112 10.42 16.35 7.88
N LEU A 113 10.57 15.04 7.75
CA LEU A 113 11.03 14.16 8.83
C LEU A 113 12.46 14.50 9.30
N VAL A 114 13.36 14.85 8.39
CA VAL A 114 14.73 15.26 8.72
C VAL A 114 14.78 16.69 9.26
N GLY A 115 13.89 17.57 8.81
CA GLY A 115 13.75 18.95 9.31
C GLY A 115 13.30 19.00 10.77
N LEU A 116 12.41 18.10 11.18
CA LEU A 116 11.99 17.94 12.57
C LEU A 116 13.16 17.61 13.52
N ASP A 117 14.14 16.87 13.02
CA ASP A 117 15.33 16.45 13.77
C ASP A 117 16.35 17.59 14.00
N ARG A 118 16.36 18.60 13.12
CA ARG A 118 17.37 19.67 13.15
C ARG A 118 17.02 20.91 13.98
N GLY A 119 15.77 21.10 14.40
CA GLY A 119 15.40 22.43 14.92
C GLY A 119 14.28 22.58 15.94
N ASP A 120 13.40 21.60 16.17
CA ASP A 120 12.14 21.95 16.87
C ASP A 120 11.59 20.94 17.89
N LEU A 121 12.32 19.87 18.21
CA LEU A 121 12.09 19.13 19.46
C LEU A 121 12.72 19.85 20.67
N ARG A 122 12.64 21.19 20.70
CA ARG A 122 12.42 21.88 21.97
C ARG A 122 11.00 21.53 22.39
N LEU A 123 10.84 20.35 22.99
CA LEU A 123 9.78 20.15 23.96
C LEU A 123 9.97 21.29 24.97
N ASP A 124 9.13 22.31 24.85
CA ASP A 124 8.90 23.35 25.83
C ASP A 124 8.40 22.67 27.10
N ARG A 125 9.33 22.01 27.81
CA ARG A 125 9.14 21.31 29.06
C ARG A 125 9.20 22.37 30.15
N GLY A 126 8.13 23.16 30.22
CA GLY A 126 7.87 24.08 31.32
C GLY A 126 7.88 25.55 30.91
N ASP A 127 6.73 26.06 30.48
CA ASP A 127 6.02 27.13 31.20
C ASP A 127 4.61 27.39 30.61
N ARG A 128 3.79 26.35 30.47
CA ARG A 128 2.34 26.57 30.34
C ARG A 128 1.74 26.76 31.73
N GLY A 129 2.09 27.90 32.33
CA GLY A 129 1.28 28.53 33.36
C GLY A 129 -0.18 28.48 32.92
N VAL A 130 -0.99 27.79 33.72
CA VAL A 130 -2.44 27.76 33.61
C VAL A 130 -2.91 29.20 33.46
N ARG A 131 -3.29 29.61 32.25
CA ARG A 131 -3.93 30.92 32.05
C ARG A 131 -5.25 30.88 32.82
N PRO A 132 -5.41 31.65 33.91
CA PRO A 132 -6.71 31.77 34.55
C PRO A 132 -7.53 32.69 33.66
N GLY A 133 -8.46 32.15 32.88
CA GLY A 133 -9.33 33.02 32.07
C GLY A 133 -10.21 32.41 31.00
N VAL A 134 -10.05 31.15 30.61
CA VAL A 134 -11.00 30.54 29.67
C VAL A 134 -12.19 30.04 30.46
N ARG A 135 -13.23 30.88 30.55
CA ARG A 135 -14.54 30.46 31.05
C ARG A 135 -15.01 29.25 30.21
N PRO A 136 -15.43 28.15 30.83
CA PRO A 136 -15.97 27.02 30.08
C PRO A 136 -17.20 27.48 29.30
N HIS A 137 -17.17 27.27 27.98
CA HIS A 137 -18.34 27.46 27.15
C HIS A 137 -19.43 26.51 27.66
N ARG A 138 -20.47 27.09 28.24
CA ARG A 138 -21.67 26.43 28.72
C ARG A 138 -22.32 25.70 27.54
N ARG A 139 -22.08 24.39 27.42
CA ARG A 139 -22.77 23.49 26.49
C ARG A 139 -24.24 23.50 26.88
N GLY A 140 -25.08 24.14 26.06
CA GLY A 140 -26.53 24.09 26.21
C GLY A 140 -27.04 22.66 25.97
N PRO A 141 -28.12 22.24 26.64
CA PRO A 141 -28.78 20.98 26.36
C PRO A 141 -29.73 21.14 25.17
N GLY A 142 -29.62 20.25 24.17
CA GLY A 142 -30.71 19.99 23.23
C GLY A 142 -30.40 20.22 21.76
N ALA A 143 -30.22 19.11 21.03
CA ALA A 143 -30.76 18.83 19.70
C ALA A 143 -30.15 17.49 19.27
N ALA A 144 -30.82 16.38 19.59
CA ALA A 144 -31.75 15.71 18.67
C ALA A 144 -31.03 15.06 17.47
N ARG A 145 -30.79 13.75 17.65
CA ARG A 145 -30.68 12.66 16.66
C ARG A 145 -30.96 13.08 15.21
N GLY A 146 -29.91 13.09 14.39
CA GLY A 146 -29.98 13.12 12.93
C GLY A 146 -29.54 11.77 12.35
N ALA A 147 -30.48 11.12 11.66
CA ALA A 147 -30.42 9.95 10.80
C ALA A 147 -29.04 9.35 10.44
N VAL A 148 -28.91 8.06 10.70
CA VAL A 148 -27.93 7.17 10.06
C VAL A 148 -28.40 6.94 8.62
N PRO A 149 -27.62 7.25 7.57
CA PRO A 149 -27.97 6.85 6.21
C PRO A 149 -27.91 5.32 6.11
N HIS A 150 -29.02 4.75 5.63
CA HIS A 150 -29.16 3.32 5.38
C HIS A 150 -28.02 2.81 4.50
N ALA A 151 -27.35 1.77 4.98
CA ALA A 151 -26.45 0.97 4.16
C ALA A 151 -27.21 0.47 2.92
N MET A 152 -26.74 0.87 1.74
CA MET A 152 -27.19 0.28 0.48
C MET A 152 -26.89 -1.21 0.50
N THR A 153 -27.93 -2.03 0.44
CA THR A 153 -27.85 -3.48 0.36
C THR A 153 -27.29 -3.91 -0.99
N PHE A 154 -26.41 -4.92 -0.96
CA PHE A 154 -25.67 -5.52 -2.09
C PHE A 154 -26.55 -5.96 -3.28
N ALA A 155 -27.87 -6.07 -3.10
CA ALA A 155 -28.81 -6.46 -4.14
C ALA A 155 -29.07 -5.39 -5.23
N GLU A 156 -28.76 -4.11 -4.99
CA GLU A 156 -28.93 -3.05 -6.00
C GLU A 156 -27.73 -2.90 -6.97
N LEU A 157 -26.56 -3.45 -6.64
CA LEU A 157 -25.36 -3.32 -7.48
C LEU A 157 -25.34 -4.26 -8.70
N SER A 158 -26.26 -5.22 -8.81
CA SER A 158 -26.27 -6.20 -9.92
C SER A 158 -27.14 -5.81 -11.12
N ARG A 159 -27.78 -4.64 -11.12
CA ARG A 159 -28.62 -4.14 -12.23
C ARG A 159 -27.91 -3.13 -13.15
N VAL A 160 -26.64 -2.85 -12.92
CA VAL A 160 -25.86 -1.85 -13.67
C VAL A 160 -24.77 -2.48 -14.56
N CYS A 161 -24.73 -3.82 -14.63
CA CYS A 161 -23.98 -4.59 -15.63
C CYS A 161 -24.94 -5.52 -16.37
#